data_AF-A0A349S5I5-F1
#
_entry.id   AF-A0A349S5I5-F1
#
_cell.length_a   1.000
_cell.length_b   1.000
_cell.length_c   1.000
_cell.angle_alpha   90.00
_cell.angle_beta   90.00
_cell.angle_gamma   90.00
#
_symmetry.space_group_name_H-M   'P 1'
#
loop_
_entity.id
_entity.type
_entity.pdbx_description
1 polymer ?
#
loop_
_entity_poly.entity_id
_entity_poly.type
_entity_poly.pdbx_seq_one_letter_code
_entity_poly.pdbx_strand_id
1 'polypeptide(L)' 'MRQWLCVVCGFIYDEAKGLPEEGIAPGTRWEAIPDDWA' A
#
# COMPACT_ATOMS: atom_id res chain seq x y z
N MET A 1 -8.36 -0.43 9.50
CA MET A 1 -7.38 -0.84 8.48
C MET A 1 -6.06 -0.17 8.82
N ARG A 2 -4.92 -0.80 8.50
CA ARG A 2 -3.59 -0.31 8.88
C ARG A 2 -3.05 0.66 7.83
N GLN A 3 -2.14 1.51 8.26
CA GLN A 3 -1.38 2.40 7.37
C GLN A 3 0.11 2.08 7.52
N TRP A 4 0.83 2.12 6.40
CA TRP A 4 2.24 1.78 6.32
C TRP A 4 3.02 2.98 5.81
N LEU A 5 4.05 3.38 6.56
CA LEU A 5 4.93 4.50 6.23
C LEU A 5 6.22 3.95 5.63
N CYS A 6 6.53 4.34 4.40
CA CYS A 6 7.87 4.14 3.86
C CYS A 6 8.85 5.03 4.63
N VAL A 7 9.75 4.41 5.38
CA VAL A 7 10.75 5.12 6.21
C VAL A 7 11.84 5.83 5.39
N VAL A 8 11.91 5.55 4.07
CA VAL A 8 12.89 6.16 3.16
C VAL A 8 12.38 7.46 2.57
N CYS A 9 11.14 7.48 2.04
CA CYS A 9 10.59 8.63 1.32
C CYS A 9 9.38 9.28 1.99
N GLY A 10 8.81 8.67 3.02
CA GLY A 10 7.65 9.18 3.73
C GLY A 10 6.29 8.87 3.07
N PHE A 11 6.28 8.06 2.00
CA PHE A 11 5.03 7.60 1.39
C PHE A 11 4.16 6.83 2.39
N ILE A 12 2.84 7.04 2.34
CA ILE A 12 1.88 6.36 3.21
C ILE A 12 0.95 5.51 2.36
N TYR A 13 1.07 4.19 2.52
CA TYR A 13 0.08 3.24 2.01
C TYR A 13 -1.05 3.08 3.03
N ASP A 14 -2.29 3.36 2.62
CA ASP A 14 -3.48 3.18 3.44
C ASP A 14 -4.27 1.99 2.89
N GLU A 15 -4.31 0.87 3.62
CA GLU A 15 -5.04 -0.33 3.21
C GLU A 15 -6.51 -0.02 2.90
N ALA A 16 -7.13 0.97 3.56
CA ALA A 16 -8.51 1.34 3.29
C ALA A 16 -8.72 1.98 1.91
N LYS A 17 -7.69 2.67 1.41
CA LYS A 17 -7.72 3.35 0.11
C LYS A 17 -7.13 2.49 -0.99
N GLY A 18 -6.23 1.57 -0.65
CA GLY A 18 -5.40 0.88 -1.62
C GLY A 18 -4.53 1.87 -2.40
N LEU A 19 -4.16 1.50 -3.62
CA LEU A 19 -3.50 2.36 -4.59
C LEU A 19 -4.02 2.05 -6.01
N PRO A 20 -5.25 2.47 -6.35
CA PRO A 20 -5.91 2.05 -7.60
C PRO A 20 -5.17 2.47 -8.87
N GLU A 21 -4.41 3.58 -8.81
CA GLU A 21 -3.55 4.04 -9.90
C GLU A 21 -2.43 3.05 -10.25
N GLU A 22 -2.02 2.22 -9.29
CA GLU A 22 -1.03 1.14 -9.47
C GLU A 22 -1.68 -0.25 -9.47
N GLY A 23 -3.00 -0.33 -9.59
CA GLY A 23 -3.73 -1.59 -9.64
C GLY A 23 -3.97 -2.28 -8.29
N ILE A 24 -3.68 -1.59 -7.17
CA ILE A 24 -3.93 -2.12 -5.83
C ILE A 24 -5.31 -1.66 -5.35
N ALA A 25 -6.26 -2.58 -5.26
CA ALA A 25 -7.64 -2.24 -4.89
C ALA A 25 -7.77 -1.74 -3.43
N PRO A 26 -8.78 -0.90 -3.10
CA PRO A 26 -9.11 -0.56 -1.72
C PRO A 26 -9.39 -1.81 -0.87
N GLY A 27 -8.90 -1.83 0.36
CA GLY A 27 -8.98 -2.97 1.28
C GLY A 27 -7.87 -4.01 1.09
N THR A 28 -6.96 -3.82 0.13
CA THR A 28 -5.78 -4.69 -0.01
C THR A 28 -4.88 -4.54 1.21
N ARG A 29 -4.51 -5.67 1.81
CA ARG A 29 -3.57 -5.69 2.94
C ARG A 29 -2.15 -5.58 2.43
N TRP A 30 -1.27 -4.99 3.22
CA TRP A 30 0.16 -4.91 2.88
C TRP A 30 0.78 -6.28 2.60
N GLU A 31 0.41 -7.31 3.36
CA GLU A 31 0.91 -8.67 3.17
C GLU A 31 0.43 -9.34 1.87
N ALA A 32 -0.52 -8.72 1.15
CA ALA A 32 -0.99 -9.18 -0.15
C ALA A 32 -0.42 -8.37 -1.32
N ILE A 33 0.38 -7.34 -1.05
CA ILE A 33 1.10 -6.59 -2.09
C ILE A 33 2.29 -7.45 -2.55
N PRO A 34 2.53 -7.58 -3.87
CA PRO A 34 3.70 -8.27 -4.39
C PRO A 34 5.02 -7.69 -3.86
N ASP A 35 6.00 -8.56 -3.55
CA ASP A 35 7.32 -8.14 -3.02
C ASP A 35 8.15 -7.32 -4.02
N ASP A 36 7.78 -7.34 -5.32
CA ASP A 36 8.42 -6.57 -6.39
C ASP A 36 7.80 -5.18 -6.61
N TRP A 37 6.83 -4.80 -5.78
CA TRP A 37 6.25 -3.46 -5.76
C TRP A 37 7.21 -2.45 -5.09
N ALA A 38 7.40 -1.28 -5.72
CA ALA A 38 8.47 -0.31 -5.40
C ALA A 38 7.96 1.02 -4.84
#